data_AF-A0A218UA16-F1
#
_entry.id   AF-A0A218UA16-F1
#
_cell.length_a   1.000
_cell.length_b   1.000
_cell.length_c   1.000
_cell.angle_alpha   90.00
_cell.angle_beta   90.00
_cell.angle_gamma   90.00
#
_symmetry.space_group_name_H-M   'P 1'
#
loop_
_entity.id
_entity.type
_entity.pdbx_description
1 polymer ?
#
loop_
_entity_poly.entity_id
_entity_poly.type
_entity_poly.pdbx_seq_one_letter_code
_entity_poly.pdbx_strand_id
1 'polypeptide(L)'
;MTSSYVPGYAKLNKRGGAGGWSPSDSDHYQWLQVDFGNRKQISAIATQGRYSSSDWVTQYRMLYSDTGRNWKPYHQDGNIWAFPGNTNSDSVVRHDLQHPVIAQYVRIVPLDWNGEGQIGLRIEVYGCSYWADVINFDGHVVLPYRFRNKKMKTLKDVISLKFKTSESEGVIFHGEGQQGDYITLELKRAKLVLNLNLGSNQLGSIFGHTSVTTGSLLDDHHWHSIIIERHGRNINLTLDRHMQHFRTNGEFDYLDLDYEITFGGMPFSGKPSSNSRKNFKGCMESINYNGNNITDLAKRKKLEPSNVGNLSFSCVEPHTVPVFFNATSYLEVPGRPSQDLFSVSFLFRTWNPNGLLLFSHFADDLGNVEIDINEGKVSVHINVSQVKKNRIDISSG
;
A
#
# COMPACT_ATOMS: atom_id res chain seq x y z
N MET A 1 -22.38 -31.96 15.02
CA MET A 1 -20.94 -32.22 14.81
C MET A 1 -20.18 -31.70 16.03
N THR A 2 -19.67 -32.58 16.88
CA THR A 2 -18.82 -32.19 18.01
C THR A 2 -17.46 -31.78 17.45
N SER A 3 -17.22 -30.47 17.28
CA SER A 3 -16.04 -29.96 16.59
C SER A 3 -14.81 -29.96 17.51
N SER A 4 -14.20 -31.12 17.71
CA SER A 4 -13.09 -31.31 18.65
C SER A 4 -11.76 -30.69 18.19
N TYR A 5 -11.66 -30.26 16.93
CA TYR A 5 -10.44 -29.79 16.25
C TYR A 5 -10.48 -28.29 15.87
N VAL A 6 -11.41 -27.52 16.43
CA VAL A 6 -11.61 -26.11 16.04
C VAL A 6 -10.40 -25.22 16.33
N PRO A 7 -10.25 -24.08 15.61
CA PRO A 7 -9.17 -23.12 15.84
C PRO A 7 -9.01 -22.68 17.31
N GLY A 8 -10.09 -22.66 18.09
CA GLY A 8 -10.04 -22.33 19.53
C GLY A 8 -9.26 -23.32 20.41
N TYR A 9 -8.92 -24.51 19.90
CA TYR A 9 -8.03 -25.46 20.57
C TYR A 9 -6.56 -25.30 20.18
N ALA A 10 -6.25 -24.44 19.20
CA ALA A 10 -4.89 -24.19 18.74
C ALA A 10 -4.04 -23.34 19.69
N LYS A 11 -4.47 -23.06 20.93
CA LYS A 11 -3.63 -22.28 21.85
C LYS A 11 -2.48 -23.15 22.35
N LEU A 12 -1.27 -22.59 22.40
CA LEU A 12 -0.08 -23.27 22.91
C LEU A 12 -0.33 -23.90 24.29
N ASN A 13 0.22 -25.10 24.51
CA ASN A 13 0.06 -25.91 25.72
C ASN A 13 -1.38 -26.34 26.08
N LYS A 14 -2.39 -25.98 25.28
CA LYS A 14 -3.77 -26.44 25.50
C LYS A 14 -3.84 -27.95 25.24
N ARG A 15 -4.50 -28.67 26.14
CA ARG A 15 -4.74 -30.12 26.07
C ARG A 15 -6.22 -30.50 25.90
N GLY A 16 -7.12 -29.53 26.03
CA GLY A 16 -8.56 -29.74 25.84
C GLY A 16 -8.94 -29.89 24.37
N GLY A 17 -10.17 -30.36 24.11
CA GLY A 17 -10.60 -30.78 22.77
C GLY A 17 -9.86 -32.04 22.32
N ALA A 18 -9.62 -32.19 21.02
CA ALA A 18 -8.79 -33.25 20.48
C ALA A 18 -7.27 -32.91 20.52
N GLY A 19 -6.86 -32.05 21.46
CA GLY A 19 -5.44 -31.74 21.72
C GLY A 19 -4.82 -30.65 20.85
N GLY A 20 -5.56 -29.98 19.97
CA GLY A 20 -5.06 -28.93 19.08
C GLY A 20 -5.98 -28.68 17.88
N TRP A 21 -5.57 -27.80 16.97
CA TRP A 21 -6.25 -27.61 15.68
C TRP A 21 -5.73 -28.59 14.65
N SER A 22 -6.64 -29.09 13.82
CA SER A 22 -6.37 -29.86 12.60
C SER A 22 -7.40 -29.44 11.54
N PRO A 23 -6.99 -29.22 10.28
CA PRO A 23 -7.93 -29.09 9.19
C PRO A 23 -8.62 -30.44 8.89
N SER A 24 -9.71 -30.41 8.12
CA SER A 24 -10.38 -31.64 7.66
C SER A 24 -9.54 -32.41 6.65
N ASP A 25 -8.89 -31.69 5.74
CA ASP A 25 -7.99 -32.23 4.73
C ASP A 25 -6.57 -31.76 5.02
N SER A 26 -5.59 -32.64 4.92
CA SER A 26 -4.17 -32.27 5.01
C SER A 26 -3.61 -32.03 3.62
N ASP A 27 -3.73 -30.79 3.16
CA ASP A 27 -3.18 -30.32 1.88
C ASP A 27 -2.44 -28.98 2.03
N HIS A 28 -1.89 -28.49 0.92
CA HIS A 28 -1.08 -27.27 0.88
C HIS A 28 -1.91 -25.97 0.82
N TYR A 29 -3.23 -26.06 0.94
CA TYR A 29 -4.15 -24.92 0.93
C TYR A 29 -4.66 -24.56 2.33
N GLN A 30 -4.30 -25.36 3.34
CA GLN A 30 -4.74 -25.15 4.72
C GLN A 30 -4.00 -23.99 5.38
N TRP A 31 -4.68 -23.33 6.31
CA TRP A 31 -4.08 -22.30 7.15
C TRP A 31 -4.82 -22.18 8.48
N LEU A 32 -4.09 -21.78 9.51
CA LEU A 32 -4.63 -21.36 10.79
C LEU A 32 -4.47 -19.84 10.92
N GLN A 33 -5.57 -19.13 11.15
CA GLN A 33 -5.58 -17.67 11.25
C GLN A 33 -5.82 -17.21 12.68
N VAL A 34 -5.10 -16.15 13.05
CA VAL A 34 -5.31 -15.39 14.28
C VAL A 34 -5.74 -13.97 13.88
N ASP A 35 -6.85 -13.51 14.45
CA ASP A 35 -7.30 -12.12 14.41
C ASP A 35 -7.07 -11.51 15.79
N PHE A 36 -6.28 -10.44 15.85
CA PHE A 36 -5.97 -9.74 17.10
C PHE A 36 -7.00 -8.66 17.45
N GLY A 37 -7.97 -8.39 16.57
CA GLY A 37 -8.96 -7.30 16.69
C GLY A 37 -8.40 -5.90 16.43
N ASN A 38 -7.12 -5.67 16.72
CA ASN A 38 -6.40 -4.43 16.42
C ASN A 38 -4.96 -4.72 16.00
N ARG A 39 -4.32 -3.79 15.27
CA ARG A 39 -2.92 -3.93 14.84
C ARG A 39 -1.98 -4.17 16.03
N LYS A 40 -1.14 -5.20 15.91
CA LYS A 40 -0.08 -5.55 16.86
C LYS A 40 1.27 -5.47 16.17
N GLN A 41 2.30 -5.11 16.93
CA GLN A 41 3.69 -5.31 16.51
C GLN A 41 4.11 -6.70 16.96
N ILE A 42 4.12 -7.64 16.02
CA ILE A 42 4.42 -9.05 16.24
C ILE A 42 5.94 -9.23 16.17
N SER A 43 6.51 -9.88 17.18
CA SER A 43 7.96 -10.07 17.32
C SER A 43 8.39 -11.53 17.34
N ALA A 44 7.49 -12.47 17.64
CA ALA A 44 7.83 -13.89 17.62
C ALA A 44 6.60 -14.77 17.42
N ILE A 45 6.86 -16.03 17.05
CA ILE A 45 5.86 -17.08 16.97
C ILE A 45 6.39 -18.35 17.62
N ALA A 46 5.50 -19.09 18.28
CA ALA A 46 5.78 -20.45 18.73
C ALA A 46 4.75 -21.43 18.18
N THR A 47 5.20 -22.63 17.84
CA THR A 47 4.39 -23.74 17.37
C THR A 47 4.64 -25.00 18.22
N GLN A 48 3.62 -25.84 18.30
CA GLN A 48 3.61 -27.12 18.99
C GLN A 48 2.66 -28.04 18.23
N GLY A 49 2.96 -29.34 18.12
CA GLY A 49 2.06 -30.29 17.47
C GLY A 49 0.78 -30.54 18.27
N ARG A 50 -0.17 -31.29 17.71
CA ARG A 50 -1.41 -31.65 18.40
C ARG A 50 -1.13 -32.66 19.51
N TYR A 51 -1.59 -32.37 20.73
CA TYR A 51 -1.28 -33.14 21.93
C TYR A 51 -1.63 -34.63 21.79
N SER A 52 -0.73 -35.51 22.28
CA SER A 52 -0.93 -36.96 22.32
C SER A 52 -1.28 -37.56 20.95
N SER A 53 -0.64 -37.08 19.88
CA SER A 53 -0.87 -37.54 18.51
C SER A 53 0.42 -37.55 17.68
N SER A 54 0.30 -38.10 16.47
CA SER A 54 1.32 -38.04 15.42
C SER A 54 1.19 -36.80 14.52
N ASP A 55 0.31 -35.85 14.85
CA ASP A 55 -0.04 -34.72 13.98
C ASP A 55 0.75 -33.48 14.38
N TRP A 56 1.75 -33.12 13.59
CA TRP A 56 2.52 -31.90 13.75
C TRP A 56 3.07 -31.40 12.43
N VAL A 57 3.18 -30.08 12.31
CA VAL A 57 3.75 -29.39 11.16
C VAL A 57 5.27 -29.31 11.32
N THR A 58 6.02 -29.77 10.34
CA THR A 58 7.50 -29.79 10.30
C THR A 58 8.07 -28.56 9.61
N GLN A 59 7.28 -27.90 8.76
CA GLN A 59 7.67 -26.64 8.12
C GLN A 59 6.43 -25.78 7.86
N TYR A 60 6.53 -24.45 8.03
CA TYR A 60 5.42 -23.53 7.78
C TYR A 60 5.88 -22.16 7.29
N ARG A 61 4.95 -21.39 6.71
CA ARG A 61 5.11 -19.96 6.41
C ARG A 61 4.18 -19.11 7.25
N MET A 62 4.62 -17.89 7.53
CA MET A 62 3.81 -16.86 8.16
C MET A 62 3.36 -15.87 7.08
N LEU A 63 2.06 -15.64 6.97
CA LEU A 63 1.48 -14.52 6.24
C LEU A 63 0.87 -13.53 7.23
N TYR A 64 0.86 -12.24 6.90
CA TYR A 64 0.25 -11.21 7.72
C TYR A 64 -0.59 -10.24 6.87
N SER A 65 -1.59 -9.62 7.51
CA SER A 65 -2.50 -8.68 6.85
C SER A 65 -3.06 -7.68 7.87
N ASP A 66 -3.37 -6.47 7.41
CA ASP A 66 -4.19 -5.52 8.16
C ASP A 66 -5.69 -5.75 7.93
N THR A 67 -6.07 -6.41 6.83
CA THR A 67 -7.46 -6.44 6.33
C THR A 67 -8.09 -7.84 6.35
N GLY A 68 -7.25 -8.87 6.49
CA GLY A 68 -7.65 -10.28 6.36
C GLY A 68 -7.89 -10.72 4.91
N ARG A 69 -7.73 -9.83 3.92
CA ARG A 69 -7.94 -10.10 2.48
C ARG A 69 -6.66 -10.03 1.68
N ASN A 70 -5.84 -9.00 1.92
CA ASN A 70 -4.57 -8.80 1.23
C ASN A 70 -3.40 -9.28 2.10
N TRP A 71 -2.83 -10.43 1.76
CA TRP A 71 -1.85 -11.14 2.60
C TRP A 71 -0.44 -10.94 2.08
N LYS A 72 0.48 -10.57 2.97
CA LYS A 72 1.91 -10.43 2.68
C LYS A 72 2.69 -11.55 3.37
N PRO A 73 3.58 -12.27 2.66
CA PRO A 73 4.45 -13.24 3.31
C PRO A 73 5.51 -12.55 4.18
N TYR A 74 5.86 -13.18 5.29
CA TYR A 74 7.03 -12.79 6.07
C TYR A 74 8.31 -13.07 5.27
N HIS A 75 9.16 -12.05 5.20
CA HIS A 75 10.45 -12.14 4.53
C HIS A 75 11.59 -12.01 5.52
N GLN A 76 12.61 -12.84 5.32
CA GLN A 76 13.87 -12.83 6.04
C GLN A 76 15.00 -12.95 5.03
N ASP A 77 16.00 -12.08 5.17
CA ASP A 77 17.14 -11.99 4.24
C ASP A 77 16.72 -11.91 2.76
N GLY A 78 15.64 -11.18 2.49
CA GLY A 78 15.09 -10.97 1.14
C GLY A 78 14.21 -12.10 0.59
N ASN A 79 14.07 -13.23 1.30
CA ASN A 79 13.35 -14.40 0.83
C ASN A 79 12.04 -14.63 1.61
N ILE A 80 11.03 -15.22 0.95
CA ILE A 80 9.84 -15.73 1.65
C ILE A 80 10.29 -16.84 2.60
N TRP A 81 10.18 -16.57 3.90
CA TRP A 81 10.80 -17.43 4.90
C TRP A 81 9.94 -18.65 5.22
N ALA A 82 10.54 -19.83 5.18
CA ALA A 82 9.95 -21.08 5.64
C ALA A 82 10.54 -21.44 7.00
N PHE A 83 9.72 -21.33 8.04
CA PHE A 83 10.12 -21.64 9.41
C PHE A 83 10.20 -23.16 9.61
N PRO A 84 11.28 -23.67 10.23
CA PRO A 84 11.29 -25.04 10.70
C PRO A 84 10.31 -25.18 11.87
N GLY A 85 9.42 -26.16 11.77
CA GLY A 85 8.38 -26.45 12.74
C GLY A 85 8.80 -27.49 13.76
N ASN A 86 7.85 -28.34 14.14
CA ASN A 86 7.97 -29.29 15.23
C ASN A 86 8.49 -30.65 14.74
N THR A 87 9.13 -31.39 15.65
CA THR A 87 9.58 -32.78 15.43
C THR A 87 8.77 -33.80 16.23
N ASN A 88 7.84 -33.33 17.07
CA ASN A 88 6.92 -34.15 17.86
C ASN A 88 5.70 -33.31 18.28
N SER A 89 4.76 -33.94 18.98
CA SER A 89 3.56 -33.27 19.45
C SER A 89 3.72 -32.39 20.70
N ASP A 90 4.80 -32.55 21.49
CA ASP A 90 4.90 -31.94 22.83
C ASP A 90 5.87 -30.77 22.94
N SER A 91 6.96 -30.75 22.18
CA SER A 91 7.97 -29.69 22.24
C SER A 91 7.47 -28.38 21.63
N VAL A 92 7.80 -27.27 22.28
CA VAL A 92 7.53 -25.93 21.76
C VAL A 92 8.72 -25.46 20.95
N VAL A 93 8.47 -25.10 19.69
CA VAL A 93 9.47 -24.49 18.80
C VAL A 93 9.11 -23.01 18.67
N ARG A 94 10.05 -22.14 19.01
CA ARG A 94 9.86 -20.68 18.98
C ARG A 94 10.86 -20.04 18.03
N HIS A 95 10.38 -19.09 17.24
CA HIS A 95 11.17 -18.23 16.35
C HIS A 95 10.90 -16.77 16.67
N ASP A 96 11.95 -16.04 17.05
CA ASP A 96 11.92 -14.59 17.10
C ASP A 96 12.11 -14.04 15.68
N LEU A 97 11.26 -13.09 15.28
CA LEU A 97 11.32 -12.48 13.97
C LEU A 97 12.50 -11.51 13.92
N GLN A 98 13.42 -11.70 12.97
CA GLN A 98 14.52 -10.77 12.68
C GLN A 98 14.02 -9.32 12.56
N HIS A 99 12.84 -9.15 11.97
CA HIS A 99 12.18 -7.85 11.83
C HIS A 99 10.71 -7.95 12.27
N PRO A 100 10.30 -7.25 13.33
CA PRO A 100 8.90 -7.24 13.74
C PRO A 100 7.96 -6.77 12.61
N VAL A 101 6.77 -7.37 12.54
CA VAL A 101 5.74 -6.99 11.58
C VAL A 101 4.55 -6.37 12.28
N ILE A 102 3.96 -5.35 11.66
CA ILE A 102 2.74 -4.71 12.18
C ILE A 102 1.57 -5.25 11.37
N ALA A 103 0.65 -5.93 12.03
CA ALA A 103 -0.52 -6.52 11.40
C ALA A 103 -1.68 -6.73 12.39
N GLN A 104 -2.91 -6.83 11.90
CA GLN A 104 -4.06 -7.29 12.68
C GLN A 104 -4.27 -8.80 12.56
N TYR A 105 -3.93 -9.38 11.42
CA TYR A 105 -4.15 -10.79 11.12
C TYR A 105 -2.83 -11.49 10.83
N VAL A 106 -2.71 -12.72 11.31
CA VAL A 106 -1.61 -13.64 10.98
C VAL A 106 -2.19 -14.96 10.53
N ARG A 107 -1.60 -15.55 9.48
CA ARG A 107 -1.86 -16.91 9.03
C ARG A 107 -0.61 -17.75 9.13
N ILE A 108 -0.79 -18.94 9.68
CA ILE A 108 0.20 -20.01 9.68
C ILE A 108 -0.22 -20.97 8.59
N VAL A 109 0.62 -21.06 7.56
CA VAL A 109 0.40 -21.91 6.39
C VAL A 109 1.36 -23.09 6.50
N PRO A 110 0.88 -24.30 6.83
CA PRO A 110 1.69 -25.50 6.80
C PRO A 110 2.27 -25.71 5.40
N LEU A 111 3.56 -26.05 5.34
CA LEU A 111 4.24 -26.46 4.11
C LEU A 111 4.53 -27.95 4.10
N ASP A 112 4.83 -28.51 5.26
CA ASP A 112 5.14 -29.93 5.43
C ASP A 112 4.77 -30.38 6.85
N TRP A 113 4.51 -31.68 7.04
CA TRP A 113 4.06 -32.27 8.29
C TRP A 113 4.58 -33.69 8.46
N ASN A 114 4.33 -34.29 9.63
CA ASN A 114 4.75 -35.66 9.91
C ASN A 114 4.13 -36.66 8.91
N GLY A 115 4.97 -37.47 8.25
CA GLY A 115 4.52 -38.45 7.26
C GLY A 115 3.64 -39.57 7.83
N GLU A 116 3.70 -39.81 9.14
CA GLU A 116 2.85 -40.80 9.84
C GLU A 116 1.56 -40.19 10.41
N GLY A 117 1.32 -38.90 10.20
CA GLY A 117 0.17 -38.17 10.75
C GLY A 117 -0.41 -37.15 9.80
N GLN A 118 -1.11 -36.16 10.38
CA GLN A 118 -1.77 -35.07 9.65
C GLN A 118 -1.25 -33.69 10.10
N ILE A 119 -1.77 -32.64 9.48
CA ILE A 119 -1.53 -31.27 9.93
C ILE A 119 -2.12 -31.09 11.34
N GLY A 120 -1.26 -30.85 12.32
CA GLY A 120 -1.66 -30.55 13.70
C GLY A 120 -0.92 -29.34 14.25
N LEU A 121 -1.64 -28.35 14.78
CA LEU A 121 -1.05 -27.14 15.35
C LEU A 121 -1.66 -26.72 16.68
N ARG A 122 -0.76 -26.26 17.54
CA ARG A 122 -0.98 -25.31 18.62
C ARG A 122 0.05 -24.20 18.46
N ILE A 123 -0.37 -22.94 18.62
CA ILE A 123 0.43 -21.76 18.34
C ILE A 123 0.30 -20.74 19.46
N GLU A 124 1.32 -19.89 19.57
CA GLU A 124 1.28 -18.62 20.30
C GLU A 124 1.97 -17.57 19.44
N VAL A 125 1.37 -16.38 19.31
CA VAL A 125 1.97 -15.24 18.61
C VAL A 125 2.30 -14.17 19.63
N TYR A 126 3.56 -13.76 19.68
CA TYR A 126 4.07 -12.80 20.66
C TYR A 126 4.24 -11.43 20.01
N GLY A 127 3.92 -10.39 20.76
CA GLY A 127 4.04 -9.01 20.34
C GLY A 127 3.45 -8.04 21.35
N CYS A 128 3.35 -6.78 20.95
CA CYS A 128 2.71 -5.73 21.74
C CYS A 128 1.63 -4.98 20.93
N SER A 129 0.75 -4.27 21.62
CA SER A 129 -0.22 -3.39 20.96
C SER A 129 0.49 -2.28 20.20
N TYR A 130 0.11 -2.08 18.94
CA TYR A 130 0.62 -1.00 18.10
C TYR A 130 -0.47 0.05 17.90
N TRP A 131 -0.15 1.30 18.20
CA TRP A 131 -1.01 2.45 18.00
C TRP A 131 -0.25 3.50 17.21
N ALA A 132 -0.87 4.00 16.14
CA ALA A 132 -0.34 5.07 15.33
C ALA A 132 -1.48 5.98 14.90
N ASP A 133 -1.22 7.28 14.87
CA ASP A 133 -2.14 8.24 14.29
C ASP A 133 -2.08 8.14 12.77
N VAL A 134 -3.24 7.87 12.17
CA VAL A 134 -3.39 7.70 10.73
C VAL A 134 -4.21 8.85 10.17
N ILE A 135 -3.87 9.32 8.98
CA ILE A 135 -4.65 10.27 8.20
C ILE A 135 -5.00 9.63 6.87
N ASN A 136 -6.27 9.69 6.50
CA ASN A 136 -6.76 9.27 5.19
C ASN A 136 -6.83 10.46 4.24
N PHE A 137 -6.10 10.36 3.13
CA PHE A 137 -6.09 11.31 2.03
C PHE A 137 -6.96 10.77 0.89
N ASP A 138 -7.90 11.57 0.42
CA ASP A 138 -8.87 11.20 -0.61
C ASP A 138 -8.49 11.71 -2.01
N GLY A 139 -7.36 12.41 -2.14
CA GLY A 139 -6.94 13.12 -3.34
C GLY A 139 -7.35 14.60 -3.39
N HIS A 140 -8.21 15.08 -2.49
CA HIS A 140 -8.59 16.49 -2.40
C HIS A 140 -7.93 17.20 -1.22
N VAL A 141 -7.74 16.46 -0.13
CA VAL A 141 -7.10 16.97 1.08
C VAL A 141 -5.59 17.19 0.84
N VAL A 142 -5.14 18.41 1.14
CA VAL A 142 -3.73 18.76 1.25
C VAL A 142 -3.51 19.33 2.64
N LEU A 143 -2.55 18.76 3.38
CA LEU A 143 -2.26 19.12 4.76
C LEU A 143 -0.99 19.99 4.83
N PRO A 144 -1.11 21.31 5.06
CA PRO A 144 0.04 22.18 5.18
C PRO A 144 0.62 22.14 6.61
N TYR A 145 1.95 22.12 6.69
CA TYR A 145 2.69 22.42 7.90
C TYR A 145 3.45 23.73 7.72
N ARG A 146 2.90 24.80 8.29
CA ARG A 146 3.49 26.14 8.22
C ARG A 146 4.62 26.30 9.24
N PHE A 147 5.75 26.81 8.78
CA PHE A 147 6.90 27.05 9.64
C PHE A 147 6.66 28.28 10.52
N ARG A 148 7.20 28.26 11.75
CA ARG A 148 7.09 29.40 12.67
C ARG A 148 7.77 30.65 12.11
N ASN A 149 8.89 30.45 11.43
CA ASN A 149 9.59 31.49 10.69
C ASN A 149 9.09 31.45 9.25
N LYS A 150 8.75 32.61 8.66
CA LYS A 150 8.20 32.71 7.29
C LYS A 150 9.12 32.15 6.18
N LYS A 151 10.38 31.85 6.53
CA LYS A 151 11.38 31.18 5.71
C LYS A 151 12.11 30.17 6.56
N MET A 152 12.43 29.02 5.97
CA MET A 152 13.15 27.97 6.66
C MET A 152 14.29 27.45 5.79
N LYS A 153 15.51 27.81 6.20
CA LYS A 153 16.75 27.38 5.59
C LYS A 153 17.39 26.29 6.45
N THR A 154 17.44 25.07 5.95
CA THR A 154 17.96 23.92 6.70
C THR A 154 19.25 23.38 6.10
N LEU A 155 20.17 22.93 6.95
CA LEU A 155 21.37 22.15 6.54
C LEU A 155 21.14 20.64 6.71
N LYS A 156 20.22 20.27 7.61
CA LYS A 156 19.86 18.90 7.94
C LYS A 156 18.35 18.77 7.96
N ASP A 157 17.82 17.73 7.34
CA ASP A 157 16.41 17.38 7.40
C ASP A 157 16.23 15.89 7.70
N VAL A 158 15.22 15.57 8.51
CA VAL A 158 14.77 14.21 8.78
C VAL A 158 13.26 14.17 8.55
N ILE A 159 12.85 13.49 7.48
CA ILE A 159 11.44 13.31 7.10
C ILE A 159 11.14 11.82 7.16
N SER A 160 10.15 11.43 7.96
CA SER A 160 9.72 10.03 8.02
C SER A 160 8.21 9.93 8.04
N LEU A 161 7.68 8.91 7.37
CA LEU A 161 6.26 8.57 7.34
C LEU A 161 6.09 7.13 6.87
N LYS A 162 4.92 6.56 7.11
CA LYS A 162 4.48 5.35 6.41
C LYS A 162 3.27 5.68 5.56
N PHE A 163 3.15 5.05 4.39
CA PHE A 163 2.00 5.21 3.50
C PHE A 163 1.43 3.87 3.06
N LYS A 164 0.14 3.84 2.73
CA LYS A 164 -0.58 2.71 2.13
C LYS A 164 -1.47 3.25 1.02
N THR A 165 -1.37 2.70 -0.19
CA THR A 165 -2.20 3.13 -1.33
C THR A 165 -2.40 1.99 -2.33
N SER A 166 -3.40 2.16 -3.20
CA SER A 166 -3.64 1.35 -4.41
C SER A 166 -3.53 2.19 -5.68
N GLU A 167 -3.17 3.47 -5.56
CA GLU A 167 -2.95 4.35 -6.70
C GLU A 167 -1.47 4.30 -7.08
N SER A 168 -1.20 4.14 -8.38
CA SER A 168 0.16 4.07 -8.91
C SER A 168 0.83 5.45 -9.05
N GLU A 169 0.09 6.52 -8.80
CA GLU A 169 0.54 7.91 -8.89
C GLU A 169 -0.01 8.75 -7.73
N GLY A 170 0.79 9.70 -7.24
CA GLY A 170 0.33 10.67 -6.23
C GLY A 170 1.46 11.39 -5.50
N VAL A 171 1.32 12.70 -5.26
CA VAL A 171 2.30 13.48 -4.49
C VAL A 171 2.12 13.23 -3.00
N ILE A 172 3.13 12.62 -2.37
CA ILE A 172 3.14 12.29 -0.94
C ILE A 172 3.42 13.55 -0.11
N PHE A 173 4.49 14.28 -0.45
CA PHE A 173 4.76 15.59 0.14
C PHE A 173 5.47 16.51 -0.84
N HIS A 174 5.34 17.80 -0.61
CA HIS A 174 5.96 18.84 -1.43
C HIS A 174 6.30 20.07 -0.58
N GLY A 175 7.47 20.65 -0.81
CA GLY A 175 7.84 21.97 -0.32
C GLY A 175 8.63 22.69 -1.39
N GLU A 176 8.36 23.98 -1.56
CA GLU A 176 9.00 24.85 -2.54
C GLU A 176 9.24 26.23 -1.91
N GLY A 177 10.40 26.82 -2.22
CA GLY A 177 10.71 28.21 -1.92
C GLY A 177 10.71 29.07 -3.19
N GLN A 178 10.43 30.37 -3.05
CA GLN A 178 10.39 31.38 -4.12
C GLN A 178 11.67 31.45 -4.95
N GLN A 179 12.79 31.07 -4.34
CA GLN A 179 14.10 30.96 -4.97
C GLN A 179 14.25 29.75 -5.93
N GLY A 180 13.27 28.85 -5.98
CA GLY A 180 13.26 27.65 -6.83
C GLY A 180 13.86 26.40 -6.20
N ASP A 181 14.27 26.47 -4.93
CA ASP A 181 14.60 25.31 -4.11
C ASP A 181 13.31 24.54 -3.81
N TYR A 182 13.36 23.22 -3.94
CA TYR A 182 12.20 22.38 -3.62
C TYR A 182 12.62 20.98 -3.21
N ILE A 183 11.70 20.30 -2.54
CA ILE A 183 11.75 18.88 -2.27
C ILE A 183 10.35 18.30 -2.52
N THR A 184 10.26 17.22 -3.28
CA THR A 184 9.00 16.54 -3.57
C THR A 184 9.21 15.05 -3.55
N LEU A 185 8.37 14.35 -2.79
CA LEU A 185 8.27 12.90 -2.86
C LEU A 185 6.93 12.53 -3.48
N GLU A 186 6.96 11.69 -4.51
CA GLU A 186 5.77 11.28 -5.25
C GLU A 186 5.84 9.81 -5.67
N LEU A 187 4.69 9.20 -5.86
CA LEU A 187 4.56 7.93 -6.58
C LEU A 187 4.41 8.22 -8.07
N LYS A 188 5.16 7.48 -8.88
CA LYS A 188 5.04 7.45 -10.34
C LYS A 188 5.15 6.01 -10.83
N ARG A 189 4.09 5.50 -11.45
CA ARG A 189 4.02 4.11 -11.95
C ARG A 189 4.40 3.09 -10.87
N ALA A 190 3.83 3.25 -9.67
CA ALA A 190 4.07 2.41 -8.50
C ALA A 190 5.53 2.38 -7.99
N LYS A 191 6.34 3.38 -8.36
CA LYS A 191 7.70 3.59 -7.83
C LYS A 191 7.76 4.91 -7.08
N LEU A 192 8.62 4.99 -6.08
CA LEU A 192 8.84 6.20 -5.31
C LEU A 192 9.87 7.08 -6.02
N VAL A 193 9.54 8.35 -6.25
CA VAL A 193 10.43 9.33 -6.88
C VAL A 193 10.64 10.51 -5.94
N LEU A 194 11.89 10.71 -5.52
CA LEU A 194 12.33 11.87 -4.76
C LEU A 194 12.97 12.88 -5.72
N ASN A 195 12.34 14.03 -5.87
CA ASN A 195 12.85 15.16 -6.62
C ASN A 195 13.29 16.26 -5.66
N LEU A 196 14.48 16.81 -5.87
CA LEU A 196 15.01 17.86 -5.00
C LEU A 196 15.92 18.81 -5.79
N ASN A 197 15.89 20.08 -5.43
CA ASN A 197 16.74 21.13 -5.99
C ASN A 197 17.29 22.01 -4.87
N LEU A 198 18.62 22.19 -4.83
CA LEU A 198 19.34 23.07 -3.89
C LEU A 198 20.11 24.13 -4.71
N GLY A 199 19.39 24.81 -5.60
CA GLY A 199 19.92 25.79 -6.56
C GLY A 199 20.84 25.27 -7.67
N SER A 200 21.00 26.10 -8.72
CA SER A 200 21.88 25.86 -9.89
C SER A 200 22.84 27.03 -10.08
N ASN A 201 24.05 26.78 -10.59
CA ASN A 201 24.96 27.84 -11.00
C ASN A 201 24.51 28.47 -12.33
N GLN A 202 24.69 29.79 -12.48
CA GLN A 202 24.43 30.47 -13.76
C GLN A 202 25.54 30.23 -14.80
N LEU A 203 26.67 29.61 -14.41
CA LEU A 203 27.86 29.43 -15.24
C LEU A 203 28.08 27.99 -15.76
N GLY A 204 27.19 27.03 -15.47
CA GLY A 204 27.37 25.62 -15.83
C GLY A 204 26.13 24.92 -16.40
N SER A 205 26.32 23.88 -17.20
CA SER A 205 25.26 23.05 -17.82
C SER A 205 24.54 22.08 -16.87
N ILE A 206 24.82 22.12 -15.56
CA ILE A 206 24.23 21.20 -14.58
C ILE A 206 23.04 21.89 -13.91
N PHE A 207 21.83 21.46 -14.27
CA PHE A 207 20.63 21.80 -13.52
C PHE A 207 20.71 21.18 -12.12
N GLY A 208 20.54 21.97 -11.07
CA GLY A 208 20.60 21.56 -9.65
C GLY A 208 19.54 20.53 -9.24
N HIS A 209 18.60 20.25 -10.15
CA HIS A 209 17.62 19.19 -10.01
C HIS A 209 18.28 17.82 -9.87
N THR A 210 17.85 17.11 -8.84
CA THR A 210 18.19 15.71 -8.55
C THR A 210 16.89 14.93 -8.54
N SER A 211 16.83 13.81 -9.27
CA SER A 211 15.71 12.87 -9.24
C SER A 211 16.22 11.46 -8.97
N VAL A 212 15.70 10.84 -7.91
CA VAL A 212 16.06 9.48 -7.52
C VAL A 212 14.80 8.64 -7.42
N THR A 213 14.80 7.49 -8.11
CA THR A 213 13.69 6.55 -8.08
C THR A 213 14.09 5.31 -7.28
N THR A 214 13.20 4.83 -6.41
CA THR A 214 13.40 3.60 -5.64
C THR A 214 12.09 2.83 -5.46
N GLY A 215 12.21 1.53 -5.19
CA GLY A 215 11.08 0.62 -5.03
C GLY A 215 10.31 0.33 -6.32
N SER A 216 9.28 -0.50 -6.17
CA SER A 216 8.38 -0.96 -7.22
C SER A 216 7.15 -1.61 -6.59
N LEU A 217 6.01 -1.56 -7.28
CA LEU A 217 4.75 -2.14 -6.81
C LEU A 217 4.33 -1.58 -5.44
N LEU A 218 4.57 -0.29 -5.21
CA LEU A 218 4.23 0.40 -3.96
C LEU A 218 2.74 0.77 -3.84
N ASP A 219 1.95 0.36 -4.82
CA ASP A 219 0.48 0.40 -4.88
C ASP A 219 -0.14 -0.95 -4.48
N ASP A 220 0.61 -1.80 -3.76
CA ASP A 220 0.22 -3.14 -3.30
C ASP A 220 -0.84 -3.14 -2.19
N HIS A 221 -1.32 -1.97 -1.74
CA HIS A 221 -2.21 -1.81 -0.60
C HIS A 221 -1.63 -2.35 0.73
N HIS A 222 -0.31 -2.36 0.88
CA HIS A 222 0.39 -2.58 2.14
C HIS A 222 1.07 -1.29 2.62
N TRP A 223 1.42 -1.27 3.91
CA TRP A 223 2.18 -0.16 4.47
C TRP A 223 3.64 -0.23 4.01
N HIS A 224 4.12 0.88 3.49
CA HIS A 224 5.53 1.11 3.19
C HIS A 224 6.08 2.24 4.07
N SER A 225 7.29 2.06 4.58
CA SER A 225 7.98 3.03 5.44
C SER A 225 9.00 3.84 4.65
N ILE A 226 9.00 5.15 4.81
CA ILE A 226 9.97 6.04 4.20
C ILE A 226 10.71 6.81 5.29
N ILE A 227 12.03 6.87 5.18
CA ILE A 227 12.88 7.75 5.98
C ILE A 227 13.84 8.46 5.03
N ILE A 228 13.84 9.78 5.06
CA ILE A 228 14.77 10.65 4.32
C ILE A 228 15.60 11.40 5.35
N GLU A 229 16.90 11.17 5.33
CA GLU A 229 17.87 11.92 6.13
C GLU A 229 18.79 12.69 5.19
N ARG A 230 18.70 14.01 5.20
CA ARG A 230 19.57 14.89 4.43
C ARG A 230 20.57 15.55 5.36
N HIS A 231 21.83 15.61 4.94
CA HIS A 231 22.86 16.45 5.54
C HIS A 231 23.67 17.14 4.43
N GLY A 232 23.48 18.45 4.28
CA GLY A 232 24.00 19.20 3.14
C GLY A 232 23.44 18.62 1.84
N ARG A 233 24.34 18.26 0.93
CA ARG A 233 24.02 17.60 -0.33
C ARG A 233 23.93 16.08 -0.26
N ASN A 234 24.24 15.46 0.87
CA ASN A 234 24.17 14.01 1.02
C ASN A 234 22.80 13.60 1.56
N ILE A 235 22.20 12.57 0.98
CA ILE A 235 20.87 12.06 1.33
C ILE A 235 20.93 10.56 1.52
N ASN A 236 20.37 10.08 2.63
CA ASN A 236 19.98 8.69 2.84
C ASN A 236 18.46 8.58 2.65
N LEU A 237 18.04 7.86 1.62
CA LEU A 237 16.65 7.49 1.39
C LEU A 237 16.45 6.02 1.74
N THR A 238 15.74 5.74 2.82
CA THR A 238 15.36 4.39 3.22
C THR A 238 13.91 4.13 2.87
N LEU A 239 13.67 3.15 2.01
CA LEU A 239 12.35 2.62 1.69
C LEU A 239 12.23 1.20 2.27
N ASP A 240 11.27 1.03 3.16
CA ASP A 240 11.08 -0.15 4.01
C ASP A 240 12.34 -0.51 4.78
N ARG A 241 13.19 -1.38 4.21
CA ARG A 241 14.46 -1.84 4.80
C ARG A 241 15.67 -1.54 3.91
N HIS A 242 15.44 -1.01 2.71
CA HIS A 242 16.50 -0.77 1.73
C HIS A 242 16.89 0.70 1.74
N MET A 243 18.15 0.96 2.07
CA MET A 243 18.72 2.31 2.10
C MET A 243 19.48 2.59 0.81
N GLN A 244 19.24 3.75 0.22
CA GLN A 244 19.97 4.31 -0.90
C GLN A 244 20.63 5.62 -0.49
N HIS A 245 21.95 5.67 -0.56
CA HIS A 245 22.73 6.89 -0.32
C HIS A 245 23.07 7.56 -1.66
N PHE A 246 22.85 8.87 -1.77
CA PHE A 246 23.24 9.64 -2.94
C PHE A 246 23.56 11.10 -2.57
N ARG A 247 24.21 11.79 -3.51
CA ARG A 247 24.51 13.22 -3.40
C ARG A 247 23.70 14.00 -4.44
N THR A 248 23.20 15.16 -4.05
CA THR A 248 22.42 16.04 -4.94
C THR A 248 23.31 16.75 -5.95
N ASN A 249 22.74 17.03 -7.13
CA ASN A 249 23.37 17.82 -8.20
C ASN A 249 23.47 19.32 -7.87
N GLY A 250 22.67 19.82 -6.92
CA GLY A 250 22.70 21.22 -6.49
C GLY A 250 24.07 21.66 -5.98
N GLU A 251 24.37 22.95 -6.13
CA GLU A 251 25.64 23.51 -5.65
C GLU A 251 25.61 23.89 -4.18
N PHE A 252 24.43 24.27 -3.66
CA PHE A 252 24.28 24.69 -2.27
C PHE A 252 24.01 23.51 -1.34
N ASP A 253 24.42 23.67 -0.07
CA ASP A 253 24.18 22.67 0.97
C ASP A 253 22.89 22.93 1.77
N TYR A 254 22.22 24.05 1.51
CA TYR A 254 21.00 24.44 2.22
C TYR A 254 19.78 24.18 1.36
N LEU A 255 18.71 23.70 1.99
CA LEU A 255 17.37 23.68 1.42
C LEU A 255 16.63 24.90 1.95
N ASP A 256 16.27 25.83 1.08
CA ASP A 256 15.50 27.03 1.45
C ASP A 256 14.04 26.86 1.02
N LEU A 257 13.18 26.48 1.97
CA LEU A 257 11.74 26.45 1.78
C LEU A 257 11.14 27.75 2.32
N ASP A 258 10.08 28.26 1.70
CA ASP A 258 9.44 29.48 2.20
C ASP A 258 8.63 29.21 3.48
N TYR A 259 7.31 29.14 3.40
CA TYR A 259 6.47 29.22 4.60
C TYR A 259 5.83 27.88 5.00
N GLU A 260 5.83 26.87 4.12
CA GLU A 260 5.23 25.58 4.42
C GLU A 260 5.82 24.40 3.65
N ILE A 261 5.57 23.21 4.19
CA ILE A 261 5.65 21.93 3.49
C ILE A 261 4.25 21.28 3.54
N THR A 262 3.80 20.69 2.45
CA THR A 262 2.48 20.06 2.35
C THR A 262 2.57 18.55 2.24
N PHE A 263 1.60 17.85 2.83
CA PHE A 263 1.43 16.40 2.74
C PHE A 263 0.11 16.07 2.03
N GLY A 264 0.10 14.97 1.28
CA GLY A 264 -1.08 14.49 0.55
C GLY A 264 -1.29 15.14 -0.82
N GLY A 265 -0.50 16.14 -1.18
CA GLY A 265 -0.63 16.82 -2.46
C GLY A 265 0.13 18.14 -2.52
N MET A 266 -0.08 18.85 -3.62
CA MET A 266 0.41 20.22 -3.80
C MET A 266 -0.78 21.19 -3.73
N PRO A 267 -0.63 22.37 -3.12
CA PRO A 267 -1.67 23.39 -3.15
C PRO A 267 -1.93 23.82 -4.61
N PHE A 268 -3.20 24.03 -4.96
CA PHE A 268 -3.65 24.27 -6.33
C PHE A 268 -2.94 25.51 -6.91
N SER A 269 -2.04 25.33 -7.89
CA SER A 269 -1.59 26.44 -8.72
C SER A 269 -2.68 26.68 -9.76
N GLY A 270 -3.21 27.90 -9.83
CA GLY A 270 -4.39 28.26 -10.64
C GLY A 270 -4.28 28.10 -12.17
N LYS A 271 -3.37 27.26 -12.68
CA LYS A 271 -3.25 26.92 -14.10
C LYS A 271 -3.58 25.43 -14.31
N PRO A 272 -4.72 25.09 -14.92
CA PRO A 272 -5.01 23.73 -15.33
C PRO A 272 -4.03 23.37 -16.46
N SER A 273 -2.95 22.67 -16.13
CA SER A 273 -2.12 22.01 -17.13
C SER A 273 -2.55 20.55 -17.23
N SER A 274 -2.61 20.03 -18.46
CA SER A 274 -2.89 18.63 -18.78
C SER A 274 -1.93 17.64 -18.06
N ASN A 275 -0.78 18.13 -17.57
CA ASN A 275 0.22 17.41 -16.79
C ASN A 275 0.16 17.70 -15.27
N SER A 276 -0.99 18.14 -14.73
CA SER A 276 -1.11 18.38 -13.29
C SER A 276 -0.81 17.10 -12.49
N ARG A 277 0.11 17.20 -11.52
CA ARG A 277 0.44 16.05 -10.65
C ARG A 277 -0.79 15.70 -9.83
N LYS A 278 -1.14 14.42 -9.79
CA LYS A 278 -2.23 13.93 -8.94
C LYS A 278 -1.83 14.05 -7.46
N ASN A 279 -2.78 14.44 -6.63
CA ASN A 279 -2.63 14.37 -5.19
C ASN A 279 -2.66 12.91 -4.73
N PHE A 280 -2.09 12.65 -3.56
CA PHE A 280 -2.06 11.32 -2.99
C PHE A 280 -3.44 10.91 -2.48
N LYS A 281 -3.80 9.67 -2.76
CA LYS A 281 -5.01 9.02 -2.25
C LYS A 281 -4.61 7.72 -1.58
N GLY A 282 -5.03 7.53 -0.34
CA GLY A 282 -4.57 6.46 0.53
C GLY A 282 -4.39 6.94 1.96
N CYS A 283 -3.59 6.22 2.74
CA CYS A 283 -3.39 6.51 4.15
C CYS A 283 -1.93 6.83 4.42
N MET A 284 -1.68 7.75 5.35
CA MET A 284 -0.36 7.95 5.93
C MET A 284 -0.43 7.87 7.45
N GLU A 285 0.61 7.33 8.08
CA GLU A 285 0.76 7.31 9.53
C GLU A 285 2.14 7.80 9.95
N SER A 286 2.22 8.28 11.19
CA SER A 286 3.49 8.69 11.82
C SER A 286 4.28 9.69 10.99
N ILE A 287 3.60 10.68 10.41
CA ILE A 287 4.24 11.73 9.62
C ILE A 287 5.06 12.60 10.56
N ASN A 288 6.37 12.62 10.33
CA ASN A 288 7.33 13.40 11.10
C ASN A 288 8.20 14.24 10.18
N TYR A 289 8.31 15.52 10.52
CA TYR A 289 9.16 16.48 9.82
C TYR A 289 10.04 17.21 10.82
N ASN A 290 11.35 16.95 10.78
CA ASN A 290 12.36 17.56 11.64
C ASN A 290 12.00 17.48 13.15
N GLY A 291 11.45 16.34 13.57
CA GLY A 291 11.04 16.07 14.96
C GLY A 291 9.63 16.53 15.32
N ASN A 292 8.90 17.17 14.40
CA ASN A 292 7.51 17.55 14.60
C ASN A 292 6.59 16.43 14.10
N ASN A 293 5.77 15.88 15.01
CA ASN A 293 4.76 14.87 14.67
C ASN A 293 3.54 15.55 14.03
N ILE A 294 3.53 15.60 12.69
CA ILE A 294 2.50 16.26 11.89
C ILE A 294 1.15 15.55 12.06
N THR A 295 1.16 14.23 12.19
CA THR A 295 -0.04 13.42 12.46
C THR A 295 -0.74 13.78 13.78
N ASP A 296 0.01 13.95 14.88
CA ASP A 296 -0.54 14.40 16.16
C ASP A 296 -1.08 15.83 16.09
N LEU A 297 -0.34 16.73 15.42
CA LEU A 297 -0.78 18.11 15.22
C LEU A 297 -2.10 18.20 14.43
N ALA A 298 -2.24 17.42 13.37
CA ALA A 298 -3.47 17.33 12.58
C ALA A 298 -4.64 16.79 13.40
N LYS A 299 -4.42 15.69 14.15
CA LYS A 299 -5.45 15.07 15.00
C LYS A 299 -5.96 16.01 16.09
N ARG A 300 -5.08 16.84 16.65
CA ARG A 300 -5.43 17.89 17.62
C ARG A 300 -5.98 19.17 17.00
N LYS A 301 -6.28 19.18 15.69
CA LYS A 301 -6.79 20.33 14.93
C LYS A 301 -5.88 21.56 15.04
N LYS A 302 -4.56 21.35 15.16
CA LYS A 302 -3.55 22.42 15.14
C LYS A 302 -3.06 22.74 13.73
N LEU A 303 -3.46 21.94 12.75
CA LEU A 303 -3.21 22.15 11.33
C LEU A 303 -4.56 22.22 10.62
N GLU A 304 -4.73 23.23 9.77
CA GLU A 304 -5.93 23.40 8.94
C GLU A 304 -5.60 22.96 7.51
N PRO A 305 -6.35 22.01 6.92
CA PRO A 305 -6.18 21.62 5.52
C PRO A 305 -6.38 22.79 4.56
N SER A 306 -5.67 22.79 3.44
CA SER A 306 -5.76 23.87 2.44
C SER A 306 -7.10 23.92 1.70
N ASN A 307 -7.84 22.81 1.67
CA ASN A 307 -9.13 22.67 0.98
C ASN A 307 -10.25 22.34 1.98
N VAL A 308 -11.50 22.68 1.62
CA VAL A 308 -12.71 22.39 2.42
C VAL A 308 -12.97 20.88 2.44
N GLY A 309 -12.39 20.19 3.41
CA GLY A 309 -12.58 18.75 3.63
C GLY A 309 -12.20 18.37 5.06
N ASN A 310 -13.01 17.55 5.70
CA ASN A 310 -12.69 17.03 7.03
C ASN A 310 -11.64 15.92 6.91
N LEU A 311 -10.56 16.02 7.69
CA LEU A 311 -9.60 14.93 7.83
C LEU A 311 -10.27 13.73 8.48
N SER A 312 -10.15 12.57 7.84
CA SER A 312 -10.48 11.29 8.45
C SER A 312 -9.23 10.68 9.08
N PHE A 313 -9.34 10.27 10.35
CA PHE A 313 -8.23 9.69 11.12
C PHE A 313 -8.27 8.16 11.19
N SER A 314 -8.99 7.55 10.25
CA SER A 314 -9.07 6.11 10.05
C SER A 314 -8.72 5.79 8.61
N CYS A 315 -7.91 4.77 8.39
CA CYS A 315 -7.62 4.32 7.04
C CYS A 315 -8.86 3.63 6.45
N VAL A 316 -9.54 4.27 5.51
CA VAL A 316 -10.73 3.70 4.87
C VAL A 316 -10.26 2.72 3.82
N GLU A 317 -10.66 1.46 3.97
CA GLU A 317 -10.38 0.45 2.94
C GLU A 317 -11.37 0.60 1.79
N PRO A 318 -10.91 0.65 0.52
CA PRO A 318 -11.80 0.54 -0.61
C PRO A 318 -12.37 -0.88 -0.62
N HIS A 319 -13.61 -1.03 -0.18
CA HIS A 319 -14.35 -2.28 -0.32
C HIS A 319 -14.71 -2.49 -1.80
N THR A 320 -13.80 -3.09 -2.57
CA THR A 320 -14.15 -3.62 -3.89
C THR A 320 -14.84 -4.97 -3.68
N VAL A 321 -16.15 -5.00 -3.89
CA VAL A 321 -16.92 -6.24 -3.92
C VAL A 321 -16.87 -6.74 -5.36
N PRO A 322 -16.16 -7.84 -5.68
CA PRO A 322 -16.20 -8.39 -7.02
C PRO A 322 -17.63 -8.82 -7.32
N VAL A 323 -18.14 -8.40 -8.47
CA VAL A 323 -19.48 -8.77 -8.94
C VAL A 323 -19.33 -9.87 -9.98
N PHE A 324 -20.11 -10.94 -9.83
CA PHE A 324 -20.21 -11.99 -10.82
C PHE A 324 -21.34 -11.67 -11.80
N PHE A 325 -21.02 -11.70 -13.10
CA PHE A 325 -22.01 -11.55 -14.16
C PHE A 325 -22.21 -12.89 -14.87
N ASN A 326 -23.46 -13.31 -15.01
CA ASN A 326 -23.86 -14.33 -15.97
C ASN A 326 -24.09 -13.68 -17.36
N ALA A 327 -24.41 -14.48 -18.38
CA ALA A 327 -24.54 -14.01 -19.76
C ALA A 327 -25.68 -12.98 -20.00
N THR A 328 -26.60 -12.79 -19.06
CA THR A 328 -27.74 -11.87 -19.21
C THR A 328 -27.74 -10.74 -18.18
N SER A 329 -26.88 -10.80 -17.17
CA SER A 329 -26.75 -9.78 -16.15
C SER A 329 -25.85 -8.64 -16.62
N TYR A 330 -26.23 -7.42 -16.25
CA TYR A 330 -25.41 -6.23 -16.43
C TYR A 330 -25.58 -5.32 -15.21
N LEU A 331 -24.65 -4.39 -15.03
CA LEU A 331 -24.71 -3.36 -13.99
C LEU A 331 -24.73 -2.00 -14.66
N GLU A 332 -25.76 -1.22 -14.38
CA GLU A 332 -25.84 0.17 -14.81
C GLU A 332 -25.25 1.06 -13.71
N VAL A 333 -24.29 1.92 -14.09
CA VAL A 333 -23.58 2.81 -13.18
C VAL A 333 -23.87 4.26 -13.58
N PRO A 334 -24.13 5.18 -12.62
CA PRO A 334 -24.40 6.57 -12.96
C PRO A 334 -23.23 7.22 -13.72
N GLY A 335 -23.53 7.78 -14.90
CA GLY A 335 -22.59 8.59 -15.65
C GLY A 335 -22.38 9.98 -15.04
N ARG A 336 -21.30 10.66 -15.45
CA ARG A 336 -21.05 12.07 -15.11
C ARG A 336 -21.38 12.95 -16.32
N PRO A 337 -22.49 13.70 -16.33
CA PRO A 337 -22.81 14.59 -17.44
C PRO A 337 -21.82 15.76 -17.51
N SER A 338 -21.68 16.37 -18.69
CA SER A 338 -20.91 17.60 -18.92
C SER A 338 -19.41 17.51 -18.58
N GLN A 339 -18.79 16.35 -18.88
CA GLN A 339 -17.34 16.15 -18.79
C GLN A 339 -16.79 15.87 -20.19
N ASP A 340 -15.73 16.60 -20.57
CA ASP A 340 -15.05 16.40 -21.86
C ASP A 340 -14.05 15.22 -21.85
N LEU A 341 -13.90 14.56 -20.69
CA LEU A 341 -12.97 13.45 -20.48
C LEU A 341 -13.73 12.19 -20.05
N PHE A 342 -13.62 11.12 -20.83
CA PHE A 342 -14.06 9.78 -20.46
C PHE A 342 -12.86 8.98 -19.94
N SER A 343 -12.93 8.51 -18.69
CA SER A 343 -11.92 7.66 -18.08
C SER A 343 -12.58 6.54 -17.28
N VAL A 344 -12.20 5.31 -17.57
CA VAL A 344 -12.70 4.12 -16.88
C VAL A 344 -11.56 3.15 -16.62
N SER A 345 -11.60 2.49 -15.46
CA SER A 345 -10.66 1.43 -15.09
C SER A 345 -11.40 0.35 -14.32
N PHE A 346 -11.15 -0.91 -14.65
CA PHE A 346 -11.73 -2.06 -13.97
C PHE A 346 -10.83 -3.28 -14.16
N LEU A 347 -11.00 -4.27 -13.27
CA LEU A 347 -10.37 -5.58 -13.36
C LEU A 347 -11.46 -6.61 -13.67
N PHE A 348 -11.18 -7.55 -14.57
CA PHE A 348 -12.10 -8.64 -14.89
C PHE A 348 -11.35 -9.98 -14.97
N ARG A 349 -12.09 -11.07 -14.79
CA ARG A 349 -11.61 -12.44 -15.02
C ARG A 349 -12.74 -13.25 -15.65
N THR A 350 -12.47 -13.86 -16.79
CA THR A 350 -13.45 -14.68 -17.52
C THR A 350 -12.77 -15.84 -18.24
N TRP A 351 -13.53 -16.91 -18.49
CA TRP A 351 -13.14 -18.00 -19.39
C TRP A 351 -13.84 -17.90 -20.74
N ASN A 352 -14.80 -16.97 -20.88
CA ASN A 352 -15.55 -16.79 -22.11
C ASN A 352 -14.66 -16.06 -23.13
N PRO A 353 -14.53 -16.59 -24.36
CA PRO A 353 -13.71 -15.96 -25.39
C PRO A 353 -14.35 -14.68 -25.94
N ASN A 354 -15.67 -14.52 -25.76
CA ASN A 354 -16.43 -13.39 -26.27
C ASN A 354 -17.31 -12.78 -25.17
N GLY A 355 -17.41 -11.46 -25.12
CA GLY A 355 -18.36 -10.77 -24.23
C GLY A 355 -18.14 -9.27 -24.15
N LEU A 356 -19.25 -8.53 -24.01
CA LEU A 356 -19.24 -7.09 -23.77
C LEU A 356 -18.84 -6.79 -22.32
N LEU A 357 -17.81 -5.98 -22.11
CA LEU A 357 -17.32 -5.60 -20.77
C LEU A 357 -17.85 -4.24 -20.31
N LEU A 358 -17.94 -3.27 -21.23
CA LEU A 358 -18.41 -1.93 -20.95
C LEU A 358 -19.09 -1.33 -22.18
N PHE A 359 -20.17 -0.60 -21.95
CA PHE A 359 -20.84 0.18 -22.96
C PHE A 359 -21.35 1.50 -22.37
N SER A 360 -21.15 2.60 -23.08
CA SER A 360 -21.72 3.90 -22.72
C SER A 360 -22.03 4.71 -23.97
N HIS A 361 -23.17 5.39 -23.97
CA HIS A 361 -23.46 6.45 -24.93
C HIS A 361 -22.80 7.76 -24.48
N PHE A 362 -22.33 8.55 -25.44
CA PHE A 362 -21.98 9.95 -25.20
C PHE A 362 -23.26 10.80 -25.21
N ALA A 363 -23.21 11.94 -24.51
CA ALA A 363 -24.34 12.89 -24.49
C ALA A 363 -24.72 13.34 -25.91
N ASP A 364 -25.97 13.80 -26.09
CA ASP A 364 -26.45 14.41 -27.33
C ASP A 364 -26.24 13.56 -28.61
N ASP A 365 -26.33 12.22 -28.48
CA ASP A 365 -26.13 11.26 -29.58
C ASP A 365 -24.77 11.40 -30.30
N LEU A 366 -23.78 11.95 -29.59
CA LEU A 366 -22.42 12.18 -30.10
C LEU A 366 -21.66 10.89 -30.39
N GLY A 367 -22.20 9.74 -30.01
CA GLY A 367 -21.69 8.41 -30.34
C GLY A 367 -21.67 7.49 -29.13
N ASN A 368 -20.75 6.53 -29.13
CA ASN A 368 -20.61 5.56 -28.05
C ASN A 368 -19.17 5.08 -27.88
N VAL A 369 -18.93 4.47 -26.71
CA VAL A 369 -17.75 3.70 -26.40
C VAL A 369 -18.16 2.30 -25.98
N GLU A 370 -17.48 1.31 -26.53
CA GLU A 370 -17.65 -0.10 -26.27
C GLU A 370 -16.28 -0.72 -25.97
N ILE A 371 -16.23 -1.55 -24.93
CA ILE A 371 -15.08 -2.38 -24.60
C ILE A 371 -15.58 -3.81 -24.52
N ASP A 372 -15.01 -4.70 -25.32
CA ASP A 372 -15.41 -6.10 -25.42
C ASP A 372 -14.19 -7.02 -25.43
N ILE A 373 -14.47 -8.32 -25.28
CA ILE A 373 -13.52 -9.38 -25.57
C ILE A 373 -14.04 -10.08 -26.82
N ASN A 374 -13.17 -10.27 -27.79
CA ASN A 374 -13.44 -11.04 -29.00
C ASN A 374 -12.28 -12.00 -29.26
N GLU A 375 -12.58 -13.29 -29.33
CA GLU A 375 -11.59 -14.38 -29.46
C GLU A 375 -10.45 -14.30 -28.41
N GLY A 376 -10.80 -13.88 -27.18
CA GLY A 376 -9.86 -13.74 -26.06
C GLY A 376 -9.01 -12.47 -26.07
N LYS A 377 -9.20 -11.58 -27.07
CA LYS A 377 -8.53 -10.28 -27.14
C LYS A 377 -9.45 -9.18 -26.67
N VAL A 378 -8.93 -8.24 -25.87
CA VAL A 378 -9.68 -7.06 -25.45
C VAL A 378 -9.67 -6.05 -26.61
N SER A 379 -10.85 -5.60 -27.01
CA SER A 379 -11.05 -4.58 -28.05
C SER A 379 -11.74 -3.35 -27.47
N VAL A 380 -11.40 -2.18 -27.97
CA VAL A 380 -12.05 -0.91 -27.65
C VAL A 380 -12.55 -0.30 -28.96
N HIS A 381 -13.85 0.01 -28.99
CA HIS A 381 -14.54 0.61 -30.13
C HIS A 381 -15.08 1.98 -29.70
N ILE A 382 -14.62 3.04 -30.35
CA ILE A 382 -15.13 4.40 -30.14
C ILE A 382 -15.77 4.88 -31.44
N ASN A 383 -17.05 5.23 -31.39
CA ASN A 383 -17.79 5.81 -32.49
C ASN A 383 -18.15 7.25 -32.17
N VAL A 384 -17.84 8.19 -33.06
CA VAL A 384 -18.14 9.62 -32.90
C VAL A 384 -18.95 10.11 -34.11
N SER A 385 -20.14 10.66 -33.84
CA SER A 385 -21.13 11.02 -34.87
C SER A 385 -20.81 12.32 -35.61
N GLN A 386 -20.10 13.27 -34.98
CA GLN A 386 -19.93 14.63 -35.49
C GLN A 386 -18.77 14.84 -36.48
N VAL A 387 -17.84 13.88 -36.62
CA VAL A 387 -16.72 13.97 -37.56
C VAL A 387 -16.66 12.66 -38.35
N LYS A 388 -17.07 12.67 -39.63
CA LYS A 388 -16.99 11.55 -40.61
C LYS A 388 -16.71 10.18 -39.95
N LYS A 389 -17.73 9.50 -39.39
CA LYS A 389 -17.68 8.12 -38.84
C LYS A 389 -16.25 7.58 -38.63
N ASN A 390 -15.52 8.15 -37.68
CA ASN A 390 -14.18 7.68 -37.34
C ASN A 390 -14.36 6.61 -36.26
N ARG A 391 -14.45 5.35 -36.68
CA ARG A 391 -14.35 4.20 -35.77
C ARG A 391 -12.88 4.03 -35.40
N ILE A 392 -12.56 4.14 -34.12
CA ILE A 392 -11.23 3.84 -33.60
C ILE A 392 -11.30 2.47 -32.95
N ASP A 393 -10.51 1.53 -33.47
CA ASP A 393 -10.40 0.17 -32.97
C ASP A 393 -9.00 -0.05 -32.37
N ILE A 394 -8.94 -0.44 -31.11
CA ILE A 394 -7.70 -0.77 -30.41
C ILE A 394 -7.86 -2.18 -29.85
N SER A 395 -6.96 -3.10 -30.18
CA SER A 395 -6.96 -4.46 -29.64
C SER A 395 -5.65 -4.81 -28.93
N SER A 396 -5.75 -5.65 -27.90
CA SER A 396 -4.56 -6.24 -27.26
C SER A 396 -3.92 -7.28 -28.19
N GLY A 397 -2.59 -7.20 -28.39
CA GLY A 397 -1.80 -8.08 -29.26
C GLY A 397 -1.94 -9.55 -28.92
#